data_AF-A0A528XFX6-F1
#
_entry.id   AF-A0A528XFX6-F1
#
_cell.length_a   1.000
_cell.length_b   1.000
_cell.length_c   1.000
_cell.angle_alpha   90.00
_cell.angle_beta   90.00
_cell.angle_gamma   90.00
#
_symmetry.space_group_name_H-M   'P 1'
#
loop_
_entity.id
_entity.type
_entity.pdbx_description
1 polymer ?
#
loop_
_entity_poly.entity_id
_entity_poly.type
_entity_poly.pdbx_seq_one_letter_code
_entity_poly.pdbx_strand_id
1 'polypeptide(L)' 'IVLWEAVRAGNGIGIGQEPLANRDPDLEKLLPEVPLPVLPVWLAMHRDVRTSMRIRRVADFLHEELKRYSAGAG' A
#
# COMPACT_ATOMS: atom_id res chain seq x y z
N ILE A 1 5.09 3.28 -9.63
CA ILE A 1 6.53 2.99 -9.89
C ILE A 1 7.23 4.24 -10.44
N VAL A 2 6.81 4.80 -11.59
CA VAL A 2 7.47 6.02 -12.14
C VAL A 2 7.43 7.24 -11.20
N LEU A 3 6.28 7.56 -10.61
CA LEU A 3 6.16 8.69 -9.68
C LEU A 3 6.99 8.52 -8.40
N TRP A 4 7.05 7.29 -7.87
CA TRP A 4 7.83 6.99 -6.66
C TRP A 4 9.33 7.15 -6.92
N GLU A 5 9.83 6.58 -8.01
CA GLU A 5 11.25 6.71 -8.37
C GLU A 5 11.62 8.16 -8.73
N ALA A 6 10.69 8.96 -9.28
CA ALA A 6 10.93 10.37 -9.50
C ALA A 6 11.15 11.12 -8.17
N VAL A 7 10.38 10.82 -7.13
CA VAL A 7 10.57 11.39 -5.79
C VAL A 7 11.91 10.95 -5.20
N ARG A 8 12.22 9.65 -5.26
CA ARG A 8 13.51 9.13 -4.78
C ARG A 8 14.73 9.71 -5.52
N ALA A 9 14.58 10.02 -6.80
CA ALA A 9 15.62 10.68 -7.59
C ALA A 9 15.76 12.19 -7.30
N GLY A 10 14.98 12.74 -6.37
CA GLY A 10 15.03 14.17 -6.00
C GLY A 10 14.33 15.09 -6.99
N ASN A 11 13.44 14.58 -7.86
CA ASN A 11 12.71 15.40 -8.84
C ASN A 11 11.52 16.18 -8.24
N GLY A 12 11.43 16.29 -6.90
CA GLY A 12 10.42 17.06 -6.19
C GLY A 12 9.66 16.26 -5.14
N ILE A 13 8.51 16.80 -4.72
CA ILE A 13 7.63 16.24 -3.69
C ILE A 13 6.53 15.40 -4.36
N GLY A 14 6.19 14.24 -3.77
CA GLY A 14 5.09 13.41 -4.23
C GLY A 14 4.27 12.83 -3.08
N ILE A 15 3.11 12.29 -3.42
CA ILE A 15 2.22 11.62 -2.46
C ILE A 15 2.43 10.11 -2.59
N GLY A 16 2.57 9.42 -1.46
CA GLY A 16 2.75 7.98 -1.41
C GLY A 16 2.09 7.37 -0.18
N GLN A 17 2.05 6.04 -0.14
CA GLN A 17 1.54 5.31 1.03
C GLN A 17 2.56 5.42 2.16
N GLU A 18 2.11 5.82 3.36
CA GLU A 18 2.98 5.99 4.53
C GLU A 18 3.88 4.77 4.83
N PRO A 19 3.39 3.51 4.76
CA PRO A 19 4.27 2.35 4.96
C PRO A 19 5.40 2.24 3.94
N LEU A 20 5.22 2.73 2.72
CA LEU A 20 6.30 2.75 1.72
C LEU A 20 7.35 3.80 2.06
N ALA A 21 6.91 5.00 2.46
CA ALA A 21 7.81 6.07 2.88
C ALA A 21 8.60 5.70 4.14
N ASN A 22 7.95 5.08 5.14
CA ASN A 22 8.62 4.65 6.37
C ASN A 22 9.70 3.57 6.14
N ARG A 23 9.65 2.83 5.02
CA ARG A 23 10.64 1.81 4.66
C ARG A 23 11.79 2.34 3.79
N ASP A 24 11.70 3.58 3.33
CA ASP A 24 12.69 4.19 2.45
C ASP A 24 13.48 5.27 3.20
N PRO A 25 14.73 4.97 3.63
CA PRO A 25 15.52 5.90 4.44
C PRO A 25 15.97 7.15 3.66
N ASP A 26 15.88 7.13 2.32
CA ASP A 26 16.26 8.25 1.47
C ASP A 26 15.12 9.29 1.33
N LEU A 27 13.96 9.03 1.95
CA LEU A 27 12.79 9.90 1.89
C LEU A 27 12.44 10.52 3.25
N GLU A 28 11.97 11.76 3.22
CA GLU A 28 11.48 12.48 4.39
C GLU A 28 9.98 12.80 4.24
N LYS A 29 9.21 12.61 5.32
CA LYS A 29 7.79 12.97 5.37
C LYS A 29 7.65 14.48 5.57
N LEU A 30 6.92 15.14 4.67
CA LEU A 30 6.63 16.57 4.74
C LEU A 30 5.18 16.82 5.17
N LEU A 31 4.94 17.96 5.83
CA LEU A 31 3.61 18.45 6.21
C LEU A 31 2.78 17.44 7.03
N PRO A 32 3.28 16.91 8.18
CA PRO A 32 2.57 15.91 8.97
C PRO A 32 1.20 16.37 9.50
N GLU A 33 0.98 17.68 9.57
CA GLU A 33 -0.28 18.29 9.97
C GLU A 33 -1.36 18.33 8.87
N VAL A 34 -1.00 18.00 7.63
CA VAL A 34 -1.95 17.98 6.50
C VAL A 34 -2.55 16.58 6.36
N PRO A 35 -3.84 16.38 6.70
CA PRO A 35 -4.46 15.07 6.57
C PRO A 35 -4.65 14.71 5.09
N LEU A 36 -4.10 13.56 4.69
CA LEU A 36 -4.37 12.97 3.38
C LEU A 36 -5.66 12.14 3.43
N PRO A 37 -6.43 12.09 2.33
CA PRO A 37 -7.57 11.19 2.25
C PRO A 37 -7.11 9.73 2.34
N VAL A 38 -7.95 8.89 2.96
CA VAL A 38 -7.68 7.45 3.02
C VAL A 38 -7.73 6.88 1.61
N LEU A 39 -6.68 6.17 1.22
CA LEU A 39 -6.64 5.41 -0.02
C LEU A 39 -7.26 4.02 0.23
N PRO A 40 -8.52 3.77 -0.17
CA PRO A 40 -9.11 2.45 -0.02
C PRO A 40 -8.34 1.40 -0.83
N VAL A 41 -8.12 0.25 -0.21
CA VAL A 41 -7.46 -0.91 -0.82
C VAL A 41 -8.47 -2.06 -0.91
N TRP A 42 -8.54 -2.70 -2.07
CA TRP A 42 -9.46 -3.82 -2.32
C TRP A 42 -8.70 -5.07 -2.77
N LEU A 43 -9.08 -6.21 -2.20
CA LEU A 43 -8.68 -7.52 -2.72
C LEU A 43 -9.77 -8.02 -3.66
N ALA A 44 -9.49 -8.00 -4.96
CA ALA A 44 -10.41 -8.46 -6.00
C ALA A 44 -10.10 -9.89 -6.44
N MET A 45 -11.13 -10.66 -6.78
CA MET A 45 -11.00 -12.01 -7.35
C MET A 45 -12.06 -12.26 -8.41
N HIS A 46 -11.73 -13.08 -9.41
CA HIS A 46 -12.71 -13.49 -10.42
C HIS A 46 -13.80 -14.36 -9.78
N ARG A 47 -15.06 -14.17 -10.18
CA ARG A 47 -16.22 -14.90 -9.63
C ARG A 47 -16.03 -16.42 -9.67
N ASP A 48 -15.50 -16.94 -10.76
CA ASP A 48 -15.45 -18.37 -11.02
C ASP A 48 -14.40 -19.10 -10.17
N VAL A 49 -13.45 -18.37 -9.58
CA VAL A 49 -12.43 -18.96 -8.70
C VAL A 49 -12.78 -18.91 -7.22
N ARG A 50 -13.90 -18.26 -6.87
CA ARG A 50 -14.29 -18.02 -5.47
C ARG A 50 -14.61 -19.30 -4.69
N THR A 51 -14.89 -20.42 -5.37
CA THR A 51 -15.17 -21.72 -4.74
C THR A 51 -13.92 -22.58 -4.55
N SER A 52 -12.79 -22.22 -5.17
CA SER A 52 -11.53 -22.98 -5.03
C SER A 52 -10.93 -22.80 -3.65
N MET A 53 -10.79 -23.89 -2.89
CA MET A 53 -10.19 -23.89 -1.55
C MET A 53 -8.75 -23.36 -1.54
N ARG A 54 -7.97 -23.67 -2.57
CA ARG A 54 -6.59 -23.17 -2.71
C ARG A 54 -6.56 -21.65 -2.85
N ILE A 55 -7.50 -21.10 -3.62
CA ILE A 55 -7.57 -19.66 -3.89
C ILE A 55 -8.11 -18.92 -2.66
N ARG A 56 -9.11 -19.47 -1.97
CA ARG A 56 -9.58 -18.94 -0.68
C ARG A 56 -8.46 -18.83 0.33
N ARG A 57 -7.64 -19.87 0.49
CA ARG A 57 -6.53 -19.85 1.45
C ARG A 57 -5.55 -18.70 1.20
N VAL A 58 -5.21 -18.44 -0.07
CA VAL A 58 -4.33 -17.31 -0.43
C VAL A 58 -5.04 -15.98 -0.24
N ALA A 59 -6.33 -15.90 -0.59
CA ALA A 59 -7.11 -14.68 -0.41
C ALA A 59 -7.26 -14.29 1.06
N ASP A 60 -7.51 -15.25 1.95
CA ASP A 60 -7.62 -15.02 3.39
C ASP A 60 -6.28 -14.51 3.95
N PHE A 61 -5.16 -15.11 3.52
CA PHE A 61 -3.83 -14.63 3.88
C PHE A 61 -3.59 -13.20 3.38
N LEU A 62 -3.83 -12.92 2.10
CA LEU A 62 -3.66 -11.59 1.51
C LEU A 62 -4.56 -10.55 2.19
N HIS A 63 -5.78 -10.91 2.56
CA HIS A 63 -6.70 -10.02 3.27
C HIS A 63 -6.14 -9.59 4.63
N GLU A 64 -5.63 -10.53 5.42
CA GLU A 64 -5.06 -10.24 6.73
C GLU A 64 -3.72 -9.49 6.65
N GLU A 65 -2.89 -9.77 5.66
CA GLU A 65 -1.65 -9.00 5.42
C GLU A 65 -1.94 -7.58 4.90
N LEU A 66 -2.90 -7.42 3.96
CA LEU A 66 -3.28 -6.11 3.43
C LEU A 66 -3.91 -5.22 4.50
N LYS A 67 -4.70 -5.79 5.42
CA LYS A 67 -5.20 -5.07 6.59
C LYS A 67 -4.06 -4.55 7.46
N ARG A 68 -3.08 -5.40 7.80
CA ARG A 68 -1.91 -5.01 8.60
C ARG A 68 -1.09 -3.91 7.92
N TYR A 69 -0.81 -4.07 6.64
CA TYR A 69 -0.11 -3.06 5.84
C TYR A 69 -0.86 -1.72 5.84
N SER A 70 -2.17 -1.73 5.59
CA SER A 70 -2.98 -0.51 5.49
C SER A 70 -3.17 0.20 6.85
N ALA A 71 -3.03 -0.53 7.95
CA ALA A 71 -3.04 0.03 9.30
C ALA A 71 -1.69 0.66 9.72
N GLY A 72 -0.66 0.62 8.87
CA GLY A 72 0.68 1.11 9.20
C GLY A 72 1.52 0.14 10.03
N ALA A 73 1.08 -1.12 10.18
CA ALA A 73 1.74 -2.12 11.02
C ALA A 73 2.76 -3.00 10.26
N GLY A 74 3.28 -2.52 9.12
CA GLY A 74 4.18 -3.29 8.26
C GLY A 74 5.35 -2.48 7.73
#